data_AF-A0A1Q8FJ37-F1
#
_entry.id   AF-A0A1Q8FJ37-F1
#
_cell.length_a   1.000
_cell.length_b   1.000
_cell.length_c   1.000
_cell.angle_alpha   90.00
_cell.angle_beta   90.00
_cell.angle_gamma   90.00
#
_symmetry.space_group_name_H-M   'P 1'
#
loop_
_entity.id
_entity.type
_entity.pdbx_description
1 polymer ?
#
loop_
_entity_poly.entity_id
_entity_poly.type
_entity_poly.pdbx_seq_one_letter_code
_entity_poly.pdbx_strand_id
1 'polypeptide(L)'
;MTDAQAPEQFELTDQHVTAFIHAATGINAVVEDLGPQIEAAETEDTRQQLQMQAQAQMAEIVTDAGLTVVQYNSIANAAQSDEDIANRIRMTAEAMDTQQ
;
A
#
# COMPACT_ATOMS: atom_id res chain seq x y z
N MET A 1 4.64 -37.47 -15.11
CA MET A 1 3.40 -36.68 -14.86
C MET A 1 3.85 -35.41 -14.16
N THR A 2 3.45 -34.28 -14.71
CA THR A 2 3.85 -32.91 -14.37
C THR A 2 3.87 -32.62 -12.87
N ASP A 3 5.03 -32.14 -12.39
CA ASP A 3 5.17 -31.36 -11.17
C ASP A 3 4.39 -30.05 -11.40
N ALA A 4 3.13 -30.02 -10.99
CA ALA A 4 2.37 -28.79 -10.92
C ALA A 4 2.95 -27.98 -9.77
N GLN A 5 3.91 -27.12 -10.09
CA GLN A 5 4.38 -26.08 -9.19
C GLN A 5 3.14 -25.30 -8.76
N ALA A 6 2.69 -25.55 -7.54
CA ALA A 6 1.63 -24.76 -6.93
C ALA A 6 2.01 -23.29 -7.09
N PRO A 7 1.10 -22.40 -7.50
CA PRO A 7 1.40 -20.97 -7.43
C PRO A 7 1.90 -20.72 -6.01
N GLU A 8 3.02 -20.01 -5.88
CA GLU A 8 3.48 -19.50 -4.59
C GLU A 8 2.30 -18.72 -4.03
N GLN A 9 1.51 -19.41 -3.20
CA GLN A 9 0.29 -18.91 -2.64
C GLN A 9 0.76 -17.86 -1.68
N PHE A 10 0.67 -16.62 -2.15
CA PHE A 10 0.95 -15.44 -1.36
C PHE A 10 -0.01 -15.47 -0.18
N GLU A 11 0.44 -16.06 0.92
CA GLU A 11 -0.32 -16.09 2.14
C GLU A 11 -0.29 -14.69 2.72
N LEU A 12 -1.48 -14.08 2.75
CA LEU A 12 -1.69 -12.87 3.50
C LEU A 12 -1.57 -13.23 4.99
N THR A 13 -0.42 -12.90 5.58
CA THR A 13 -0.17 -13.05 7.01
C THR A 13 -0.62 -11.79 7.75
N ASP A 14 -0.82 -11.90 9.06
CA ASP A 14 -1.17 -10.73 9.89
C ASP A 14 -0.07 -9.66 9.85
N GLN A 15 1.19 -10.08 9.67
CA GLN A 15 2.30 -9.16 9.45
C GLN A 15 2.16 -8.41 8.12
N HIS A 16 1.79 -9.08 7.04
CA HIS A 16 1.53 -8.42 5.76
C HIS A 16 0.37 -7.43 5.85
N VAL A 17 -0.71 -7.79 6.57
CA VAL A 17 -1.86 -6.89 6.80
C VAL A 17 -1.44 -5.67 7.61
N THR A 18 -0.72 -5.87 8.71
CA THR A 18 -0.23 -4.80 9.59
C THR A 18 0.69 -3.84 8.81
N ALA A 19 1.65 -4.40 8.06
CA ALA A 19 2.56 -3.63 7.22
C ALA A 19 1.81 -2.86 6.12
N PHE A 20 0.78 -3.48 5.52
CA PHE A 20 -0.06 -2.83 4.52
C PHE A 20 -0.80 -1.62 5.10
N ILE A 21 -1.39 -1.77 6.29
CA ILE A 21 -2.08 -0.67 6.99
C ILE A 21 -1.10 0.46 7.31
N HIS A 22 0.08 0.12 7.86
CA HIS A 22 1.10 1.11 8.20
C HIS A 22 1.58 1.87 6.95
N ALA A 23 1.84 1.14 5.86
CA ALA A 23 2.19 1.75 4.58
C ALA A 23 1.05 2.61 4.03
N ALA A 24 -0.20 2.13 4.09
CA ALA A 24 -1.37 2.88 3.62
C ALA A 24 -1.54 4.20 4.38
N THR A 25 -1.32 4.22 5.70
CA THR A 25 -1.35 5.45 6.51
C THR A 25 -0.25 6.42 6.06
N GLY A 26 0.98 5.94 5.88
CA GLY A 26 2.08 6.80 5.40
C GLY A 26 1.84 7.32 3.98
N ILE A 27 1.34 6.47 3.08
CA ILE A 27 0.99 6.87 1.70
C ILE A 27 -0.11 7.93 1.71
N ASN A 28 -1.14 7.80 2.55
CA ASN A 28 -2.17 8.82 2.69
C ASN A 28 -1.57 10.16 3.12
N ALA A 29 -0.65 10.17 4.08
CA ALA A 29 0.04 11.41 4.48
C ALA A 29 0.83 12.04 3.31
N VAL A 30 1.51 11.24 2.48
CA VAL A 30 2.19 11.73 1.27
C VAL A 30 1.20 12.31 0.26
N VAL A 31 0.03 11.69 0.09
CA VAL A 31 -1.02 12.18 -0.81
C VAL A 31 -1.65 13.47 -0.27
N GLU A 32 -1.86 13.57 1.04
CA GLU A 32 -2.37 14.80 1.68
C GLU A 32 -1.35 15.96 1.57
N ASP A 33 -0.06 15.66 1.64
CA ASP A 33 1.00 16.67 1.48
C ASP A 33 1.22 17.07 0.01
N LEU A 34 1.47 16.10 -0.87
CA LEU A 34 1.83 16.36 -2.27
C LEU A 34 0.62 16.55 -3.18
N GLY A 35 -0.54 15.96 -2.88
CA GLY A 35 -1.77 16.07 -3.66
C GLY A 35 -2.14 17.52 -3.98
N PRO A 36 -2.31 18.41 -2.99
CA PRO A 36 -2.62 19.82 -3.25
C PRO A 36 -1.49 20.53 -4.02
N GLN A 37 -0.24 20.15 -3.82
CA GLN A 37 0.90 20.72 -4.55
C GLN A 37 0.89 20.31 -6.03
N ILE A 38 0.53 19.05 -6.32
CA ILE A 38 0.36 18.51 -7.67
C ILE A 38 -0.80 19.22 -8.37
N GLU A 39 -1.93 19.43 -7.69
CA GLU A 39 -3.07 20.15 -8.26
C GLU A 39 -2.78 21.65 -8.47
N ALA A 40 -2.02 22.27 -7.56
CA ALA A 40 -1.63 23.68 -7.67
C ALA A 40 -0.50 23.93 -8.68
N ALA A 41 0.19 22.88 -9.14
CA ALA A 41 1.33 23.02 -10.04
C ALA A 41 0.90 23.47 -11.44
N GLU A 42 1.33 24.69 -11.80
CA GLU A 42 0.98 25.37 -13.06
C GLU A 42 1.59 24.71 -14.29
N THR A 43 2.71 24.01 -14.14
CA THR A 43 3.44 23.39 -15.25
C THR A 43 3.41 21.86 -15.16
N GLU A 44 3.43 21.24 -16.33
CA GLU A 44 3.54 19.78 -16.45
C GLU A 44 4.83 19.26 -15.82
N ASP A 45 5.95 19.98 -15.98
CA ASP A 45 7.24 19.60 -15.40
C ASP A 45 7.18 19.54 -13.87
N THR A 46 6.61 20.57 -13.24
CA THR A 46 6.41 20.60 -11.77
C THR A 46 5.50 19.46 -11.32
N ARG A 47 4.39 19.21 -12.03
CA ARG A 47 3.52 18.06 -11.73
C ARG A 47 4.26 16.73 -11.84
N GLN A 48 5.12 16.55 -12.82
CA GLN A 48 5.90 15.33 -12.97
C GLN A 48 6.93 15.17 -11.86
N GLN A 49 7.63 16.24 -11.47
CA GLN A 49 8.58 16.22 -10.35
C GLN A 49 7.90 15.83 -9.03
N LEU A 50 6.74 16.42 -8.74
CA LEU A 50 5.97 16.10 -7.54
C LEU A 50 5.43 14.67 -7.57
N GLN A 51 4.92 14.20 -8.71
CA GLN A 51 4.50 12.80 -8.88
C GLN A 51 5.66 11.81 -8.71
N MET A 52 6.86 12.13 -9.21
CA MET A 52 8.04 11.29 -9.02
C MET A 52 8.46 11.23 -7.55
N GLN A 53 8.45 12.37 -6.85
CA GLN A 53 8.69 12.42 -5.41
C GLN A 53 7.65 11.60 -4.63
N ALA A 54 6.38 11.71 -4.99
CA ALA A 54 5.30 10.94 -4.38
C ALA A 54 5.56 9.43 -4.53
N GLN A 55 5.83 8.97 -5.75
CA GLN A 55 6.13 7.57 -6.04
C GLN A 55 7.36 7.07 -5.27
N ALA A 56 8.42 7.87 -5.18
CA ALA A 56 9.62 7.52 -4.43
C ALA A 56 9.34 7.39 -2.93
N GLN A 57 8.62 8.35 -2.33
CA GLN A 57 8.24 8.30 -0.92
C GLN A 57 7.29 7.14 -0.61
N MET A 58 6.29 6.89 -1.47
CA MET A 58 5.40 5.74 -1.32
C MET A 58 6.18 4.43 -1.35
N ALA A 59 7.13 4.28 -2.27
CA ALA A 59 7.97 3.09 -2.35
C ALA A 59 8.85 2.91 -1.11
N GLU A 60 9.41 4.00 -0.58
CA GLU A 60 10.18 3.99 0.66
C GLU A 60 9.32 3.58 1.86
N ILE A 61 8.14 4.18 2.03
CA ILE A 61 7.16 3.85 3.09
C ILE A 61 6.77 2.37 3.06
N VAL A 62 6.48 1.85 1.87
CA VAL A 62 6.13 0.43 1.71
C VAL A 62 7.30 -0.47 2.11
N THR A 63 8.52 -0.10 1.70
CA THR A 63 9.75 -0.84 2.02
C THR A 63 10.08 -0.80 3.50
N ASP A 64 9.92 0.36 4.15
CA ASP A 64 10.12 0.56 5.58
C ASP A 64 9.13 -0.25 6.41
N ALA A 65 7.88 -0.34 5.95
CA ALA A 65 6.87 -1.22 6.54
C ALA A 65 7.19 -2.72 6.39
N GLY A 66 8.21 -3.08 5.61
CA GLY A 66 8.63 -4.47 5.38
C GLY A 66 7.91 -5.15 4.21
N LEU A 67 7.27 -4.37 3.34
CA LEU A 67 6.64 -4.85 2.11
C LEU A 67 7.41 -4.36 0.88
N THR A 68 7.24 -5.03 -0.24
CA THR A 68 7.63 -4.48 -1.54
C THR A 68 6.43 -3.77 -2.19
N VAL A 69 6.70 -2.81 -3.08
CA VAL A 69 5.65 -2.14 -3.87
C VAL A 69 4.74 -3.16 -4.57
N VAL A 70 5.31 -4.26 -5.06
CA VAL A 70 4.55 -5.36 -5.67
C VAL A 70 3.63 -6.02 -4.66
N GLN A 71 4.13 -6.40 -3.47
CA GLN A 71 3.31 -7.00 -2.42
C GLN A 71 2.19 -6.08 -1.95
N TYR A 72 2.49 -4.78 -1.75
CA TYR A 72 1.47 -3.79 -1.39
C TYR A 72 0.34 -3.74 -2.43
N ASN A 73 0.69 -3.66 -3.71
CA ASN A 73 -0.30 -3.65 -4.80
C ASN A 73 -1.06 -4.98 -4.89
N SER A 74 -0.40 -6.12 -4.67
CA SER A 74 -1.05 -7.43 -4.63
C SER A 74 -2.07 -7.51 -3.49
N ILE A 75 -1.74 -7.02 -2.29
CA ILE A 75 -2.66 -6.97 -1.16
C ILE A 75 -3.84 -6.04 -1.47
N ALA A 76 -3.59 -4.85 -2.01
CA ALA A 76 -4.65 -3.91 -2.39
C ALA A 76 -5.59 -4.50 -3.44
N ASN A 77 -5.05 -5.17 -4.47
CA ASN A 77 -5.84 -5.81 -5.50
C ASN A 77 -6.64 -7.00 -4.94
N ALA A 78 -6.01 -7.83 -4.10
CA ALA A 78 -6.66 -8.94 -3.43
C ALA A 78 -7.79 -8.46 -2.52
N ALA A 79 -7.60 -7.38 -1.76
CA ALA A 79 -8.64 -6.77 -0.94
C ALA A 79 -9.82 -6.25 -1.77
N GLN A 80 -9.58 -5.80 -3.00
CA GLN A 80 -10.66 -5.34 -3.87
C GLN A 80 -11.44 -6.50 -4.52
N SER A 81 -10.78 -7.64 -4.74
CA SER A 81 -11.39 -8.84 -5.35
C SER A 81 -11.94 -9.83 -4.34
N ASP A 82 -11.48 -9.81 -3.09
CA ASP A 82 -11.77 -10.79 -2.06
C ASP A 82 -12.23 -10.09 -0.77
N GLU A 83 -13.53 -10.22 -0.47
CA GLU A 83 -14.16 -9.56 0.67
C GLU A 83 -13.62 -10.04 2.02
N ASP A 84 -13.13 -11.28 2.12
CA ASP A 84 -12.53 -11.80 3.34
C ASP A 84 -11.22 -11.07 3.67
N ILE A 85 -10.39 -10.86 2.64
CA ILE A 85 -9.15 -10.08 2.75
C ILE A 85 -9.46 -8.64 3.13
N ALA A 86 -10.44 -8.01 2.48
CA ALA A 86 -10.86 -6.65 2.81
C ALA A 86 -11.31 -6.52 4.28
N ASN A 87 -12.14 -7.46 4.73
CA ASN A 87 -12.63 -7.49 6.11
C ASN A 87 -11.49 -7.69 7.10
N ARG A 88 -10.54 -8.58 6.81
CA ARG A 88 -9.37 -8.83 7.66
C ARG A 88 -8.49 -7.59 7.79
N ILE A 89 -8.23 -6.88 6.69
CA ILE A 89 -7.50 -5.61 6.72
C ILE A 89 -8.24 -4.59 7.57
N ARG A 90 -9.55 -4.41 7.36
CA ARG A 90 -10.35 -3.45 8.14
C ARG A 90 -10.36 -3.78 9.63
N MET A 91 -10.66 -5.03 10.00
CA MET A 91 -10.67 -5.46 11.41
C MET A 91 -9.31 -5.27 12.08
N THR A 92 -8.22 -5.57 11.36
CA THR A 92 -6.87 -5.36 11.88
C THR A 92 -6.58 -3.87 12.07
N ALA A 93 -6.96 -3.02 11.11
CA ALA A 93 -6.80 -1.57 11.22
C ALA A 93 -7.60 -1.00 12.41
N GLU A 94 -8.86 -1.41 12.57
CA GLU A 94 -9.71 -1.05 13.71
C GLU A 94 -9.08 -1.50 15.03
N ALA A 95 -8.56 -2.73 15.09
CA ALA A 95 -7.88 -3.25 16.27
C ALA A 95 -6.58 -2.49 16.62
N MET A 96 -5.85 -1.98 15.62
CA MET A 96 -4.65 -1.18 15.83
C MET A 96 -4.97 0.23 16.36
N ASP A 97 -6.04 0.85 15.85
CA ASP A 97 -6.52 2.18 16.31
C ASP A 97 -7.00 2.13 17.77
N THR A 98 -7.75 1.08 18.13
CA THR A 98 -8.30 0.93 19.50
C THR A 98 -7.23 0.64 20.57
N GLN A 99 -5.99 0.32 20.15
CA GLN A 99 -4.87 0.02 21.04
C GLN A 99 -3.93 1.21 21.28
N GLN A 100 -4.26 2.40 20.78
CA GLN A 100 -3.50 3.64 21.01
C GLN A 100 -4.13 4.55 22.08
#